data_AF-A0A9N9I9B2-F1
#
_entry.id   AF-A0A9N9I9B2-F1
#
_cell.length_a   1.000
_cell.length_b   1.000
_cell.length_c   1.000
_cell.angle_alpha   90.00
_cell.angle_beta   90.00
_cell.angle_gamma   90.00
#
_symmetry.space_group_name_H-M   'P 1'
#
loop_
_entity.id
_entity.type
_entity.pdbx_description
1 polymer ?
#
loop_
_entity_poly.entity_id
_entity_poly.type
_entity_poly.pdbx_seq_one_letter_code
_entity_poly.pdbx_strand_id
1 'polypeptide(L)'
;LLCANEALAIPYISPMLAESLGNLPPILCQAGGEERLRDSIVLFGFKASDPSKHQVPKYATENFAKSSYKKPTKVTLEVYDDACHCFFIFPTEKISQYALNRVYDFIKLHAADDANRSENDATYENGKTLNAVAINPNCEIRELDGKYLECLKYENIGVLPDVNESDYVDNV
;
A
#
# COMPACT_ATOMS: atom_id res chain seq x y z
N LEU A 1 3.15 -19.42 2.29
CA LEU A 1 1.95 -19.44 1.42
C LEU A 1 2.36 -20.08 0.10
N LEU A 2 1.89 -21.29 -0.19
CA LEU A 2 2.14 -21.98 -1.47
C LEU A 2 0.85 -21.89 -2.27
N CYS A 3 0.86 -21.08 -3.33
CA CYS A 3 -0.14 -21.12 -4.39
C CYS A 3 0.57 -21.51 -5.69
N ALA A 4 -0.15 -22.13 -6.62
CA ALA A 4 0.40 -22.40 -7.95
C ALA A 4 0.68 -21.06 -8.64
N ASN A 5 1.75 -20.96 -9.44
CA ASN A 5 2.17 -19.69 -10.05
C ASN A 5 1.07 -19.06 -10.92
N GLU A 6 0.23 -19.90 -11.52
CA GLU A 6 -0.93 -19.53 -12.33
C GLU A 6 -1.98 -18.76 -11.50
N ALA A 7 -2.02 -18.98 -10.19
CA ALA A 7 -2.94 -18.29 -9.29
C ALA A 7 -2.48 -16.87 -8.93
N LEU A 8 -1.23 -16.48 -9.22
CA LEU A 8 -0.71 -15.13 -8.93
C LEU A 8 -1.47 -14.04 -9.68
N ALA A 9 -2.09 -14.36 -10.82
CA ALA A 9 -2.91 -13.43 -11.59
C ALA A 9 -4.30 -13.18 -10.97
N ILE A 10 -4.71 -13.99 -9.98
CA ILE A 10 -6.04 -13.91 -9.37
C ILE A 10 -6.04 -12.75 -8.35
N PRO A 11 -6.96 -11.78 -8.44
CA PRO A 11 -7.01 -10.64 -7.52
C PRO A 11 -7.13 -11.00 -6.03
N TYR A 12 -7.73 -12.15 -5.69
CA TYR A 12 -7.80 -12.63 -4.31
C TYR A 12 -6.46 -13.14 -3.76
N ILE A 13 -5.50 -13.45 -4.62
CA ILE A 13 -4.13 -13.82 -4.26
C ILE A 13 -3.21 -12.60 -4.35
N SER A 14 -3.38 -11.79 -5.40
CA SER A 14 -2.63 -10.57 -5.63
C SER A 14 -3.59 -9.38 -5.73
N PRO A 15 -3.97 -8.73 -4.61
CA PRO A 15 -4.94 -7.62 -4.61
C PRO A 15 -4.53 -6.45 -5.50
N MET A 16 -3.23 -6.28 -5.75
CA MET A 16 -2.73 -5.29 -6.70
C MET A 16 -3.28 -5.45 -8.11
N LEU A 17 -3.68 -6.67 -8.51
CA LEU A 17 -4.23 -6.98 -9.83
C LEU A 17 -5.76 -6.81 -9.90
N ALA A 18 -6.42 -6.44 -8.79
CA ALA A 18 -7.84 -6.11 -8.81
C ALA A 18 -8.12 -4.93 -9.76
N GLU A 19 -9.29 -4.91 -10.39
CA GLU A 19 -9.71 -3.80 -11.26
C GLU A 19 -9.71 -2.44 -10.54
N SER A 20 -10.01 -2.44 -9.23
CA SER A 20 -10.03 -1.26 -8.38
C SER A 20 -9.78 -1.62 -6.92
N LEU A 21 -9.26 -0.66 -6.15
CA LEU A 21 -9.15 -0.71 -4.68
C LEU A 21 -9.96 0.43 -4.01
N GLY A 22 -10.92 1.00 -4.75
CA GLY A 22 -11.87 1.97 -4.22
C GLY A 22 -12.94 1.35 -3.33
N ASN A 23 -13.71 2.20 -2.65
CA ASN A 23 -14.84 1.85 -1.78
C ASN A 23 -14.48 0.94 -0.59
N LEU A 24 -13.20 0.75 -0.29
CA LEU A 24 -12.79 -0.01 0.89
C LEU A 24 -13.01 0.83 2.17
N PRO A 25 -13.10 0.19 3.34
CA PRO A 25 -13.00 0.88 4.63
C PRO A 25 -11.69 1.69 4.72
N PRO A 26 -11.58 2.67 5.65
CA PRO A 26 -10.31 3.35 5.89
C PRO A 26 -9.17 2.37 6.11
N ILE A 27 -8.02 2.62 5.50
CA ILE A 27 -6.85 1.73 5.53
C ILE A 27 -5.66 2.45 6.17
N LEU A 28 -4.97 1.74 7.07
CA LEU A 28 -3.62 2.07 7.50
C LEU A 28 -2.64 1.11 6.82
N CYS A 29 -1.72 1.66 6.03
CA CYS A 29 -0.63 0.93 5.39
C CYS A 29 0.68 1.30 6.09
N GLN A 30 1.35 0.34 6.73
CA GLN A 30 2.67 0.52 7.33
C GLN A 30 3.69 -0.34 6.60
N ALA A 31 4.74 0.28 6.07
CA ALA A 31 5.83 -0.38 5.36
C ALA A 31 7.18 -0.09 6.03
N GLY A 32 8.08 -1.06 6.03
CA GLY A 32 9.49 -0.85 6.29
C GLY A 32 10.19 -0.19 5.09
N GLY A 33 11.09 0.75 5.35
CA GLY A 33 11.89 1.43 4.34
C GLY A 33 12.88 0.48 3.66
N GLU A 34 13.32 -0.56 4.37
CA GLU A 34 14.31 -1.55 3.92
C GLU A 34 13.67 -2.94 3.75
N GLU A 35 12.44 -2.99 3.22
CA GLU A 35 11.77 -4.26 2.87
C GLU A 35 11.47 -4.39 1.37
N ARG A 36 11.49 -5.63 0.87
CA ARG A 36 11.19 -5.92 -0.55
C ARG A 36 9.75 -5.62 -0.95
N LEU A 37 8.82 -5.64 0.00
CA LEU A 37 7.38 -5.43 -0.24
C LEU A 37 6.97 -3.96 -0.21
N ARG A 38 7.89 -3.06 0.16
CA ARG A 38 7.65 -1.63 0.37
C ARG A 38 6.93 -0.99 -0.82
N ASP A 39 7.46 -1.18 -2.02
CA ASP A 39 6.91 -0.61 -3.24
C ASP A 39 5.48 -1.11 -3.52
N SER A 40 5.18 -2.38 -3.19
CA SER A 40 3.81 -2.92 -3.31
C SER A 40 2.85 -2.27 -2.31
N ILE A 41 3.28 -1.99 -1.08
CA ILE A 41 2.46 -1.36 -0.05
C ILE A 41 2.19 0.12 -0.39
N VAL A 42 3.23 0.84 -0.85
CA VAL A 42 3.10 2.23 -1.30
C VAL A 42 2.13 2.28 -2.48
N LEU A 43 2.36 1.47 -3.52
CA LEU A 43 1.51 1.45 -4.69
C LEU A 43 0.06 1.05 -4.37
N PHE A 44 -0.16 0.12 -3.42
CA PHE A 44 -1.48 -0.22 -2.92
C PHE A 44 -2.20 1.00 -2.34
N GLY A 45 -1.51 1.78 -1.49
CA GLY A 45 -2.10 2.97 -0.86
C GLY A 45 -2.47 4.05 -1.88
N PHE A 46 -1.61 4.30 -2.87
CA PHE A 46 -1.91 5.23 -3.97
C PHE A 46 -3.06 4.73 -4.83
N LYS A 47 -3.09 3.43 -5.17
CA LYS A 47 -4.19 2.84 -5.94
C LYS A 47 -5.53 2.85 -5.22
N ALA A 48 -5.55 2.62 -3.91
CA ALA A 48 -6.77 2.68 -3.13
C ALA A 48 -7.28 4.12 -2.96
N SER A 49 -6.38 5.09 -2.77
CA SER A 49 -6.74 6.49 -2.57
C SER A 49 -7.10 7.26 -3.83
N ASP A 50 -6.58 6.87 -5.00
CA ASP A 50 -6.99 7.40 -6.29
C ASP A 50 -7.03 6.26 -7.35
N PRO A 51 -8.08 5.42 -7.32
CA PRO A 51 -8.19 4.29 -8.23
C PRO A 51 -8.38 4.72 -9.69
N SER A 52 -8.77 5.98 -9.93
CA SER A 52 -8.92 6.53 -11.28
C SER A 52 -7.58 6.86 -11.93
N LYS A 53 -6.61 7.33 -11.14
CA LYS A 53 -5.26 7.68 -11.60
C LYS A 53 -4.34 6.47 -11.67
N HIS A 54 -4.45 5.55 -10.71
CA HIS A 54 -3.51 4.44 -10.54
C HIS A 54 -4.09 3.10 -11.04
N GLN A 55 -4.38 3.05 -12.34
CA GLN A 55 -4.95 1.88 -13.03
C GLN A 55 -3.86 0.90 -13.48
N VAL A 56 -3.25 0.24 -12.51
CA VAL A 56 -2.26 -0.82 -12.73
C VAL A 56 -2.84 -2.16 -12.30
N PRO A 57 -2.52 -3.29 -12.96
CA PRO A 57 -1.78 -3.40 -14.21
C PRO A 57 -2.61 -2.92 -15.41
N LYS A 58 -1.96 -2.50 -16.51
CA LYS A 58 -2.64 -1.87 -17.66
C LYS A 58 -3.82 -2.71 -18.21
N TYR A 59 -3.70 -4.04 -18.21
CA TYR A 59 -4.76 -4.93 -18.68
C TYR A 59 -6.01 -4.96 -17.79
N ALA A 60 -5.90 -4.55 -16.51
CA ALA A 60 -7.04 -4.46 -15.60
C ALA A 60 -7.89 -3.18 -15.84
N THR A 61 -7.38 -2.23 -16.62
CA THR A 61 -8.01 -0.94 -16.91
C THR A 61 -9.36 -1.07 -17.60
N GLU A 62 -9.52 -2.04 -18.51
CA GLU A 62 -10.79 -2.25 -19.23
C GLU A 62 -11.92 -2.64 -18.27
N ASN A 63 -11.60 -3.36 -17.21
CA ASN A 63 -12.55 -3.78 -16.18
C ASN A 63 -12.88 -2.63 -15.23
N PHE A 64 -11.93 -1.74 -14.94
CA PHE A 64 -12.16 -0.55 -14.10
C PHE A 64 -13.34 0.32 -14.61
N ALA A 65 -13.48 0.48 -15.92
CA ALA A 65 -14.59 1.25 -16.52
C ALA A 65 -15.97 0.71 -16.12
N LYS A 66 -16.09 -0.61 -15.90
CA LYS A 66 -17.33 -1.30 -15.51
C LYS A 66 -17.45 -1.51 -14.00
N SER A 67 -16.39 -1.26 -13.24
CA SER A 67 -16.37 -1.46 -11.80
C SER A 67 -17.34 -0.54 -11.06
N SER A 68 -18.01 -1.08 -10.05
CA SER A 68 -18.78 -0.29 -9.07
C SER A 68 -17.88 0.34 -7.98
N TYR A 69 -16.64 -0.10 -7.86
CA TYR A 69 -15.73 0.26 -6.77
C TYR A 69 -14.83 1.45 -7.12
N LYS A 70 -15.40 2.59 -7.51
CA LYS A 70 -14.64 3.75 -8.02
C LYS A 70 -14.37 4.85 -7.00
N LYS A 71 -15.05 4.84 -5.85
CA LYS A 71 -14.90 5.89 -4.83
C LYS A 71 -13.52 5.76 -4.18
N PRO A 72 -12.70 6.83 -4.15
CA PRO A 72 -11.48 6.86 -3.36
C PRO A 72 -11.63 6.31 -1.94
N THR A 73 -10.71 5.43 -1.57
CA THR A 73 -10.56 4.91 -0.19
C THR A 73 -9.73 5.88 0.63
N LYS A 74 -10.08 6.10 1.90
CA LYS A 74 -9.24 6.86 2.83
C LYS A 74 -8.03 6.03 3.25
N VAL A 75 -6.82 6.50 2.96
CA VAL A 75 -5.58 5.78 3.23
C VAL A 75 -4.60 6.63 4.03
N THR A 76 -4.16 6.11 5.17
CA THR A 76 -2.96 6.56 5.87
C THR A 76 -1.81 5.64 5.48
N LEU A 77 -0.80 6.16 4.80
CA LEU A 77 0.40 5.44 4.38
C LEU A 77 1.62 5.92 5.19
N GLU A 78 2.30 4.99 5.83
CA GLU A 78 3.45 5.25 6.70
C GLU A 78 4.62 4.38 6.26
N VAL A 79 5.73 5.01 5.88
CA VAL A 79 6.98 4.31 5.55
C VAL A 79 8.01 4.57 6.65
N TYR A 80 8.45 3.51 7.31
CA TYR A 80 9.37 3.55 8.44
C TYR A 80 10.80 3.39 7.95
N ASP A 81 11.58 4.47 7.94
CA ASP A 81 12.97 4.42 7.47
C ASP A 81 13.80 3.41 8.27
N ASP A 82 14.71 2.73 7.58
CA ASP A 82 15.63 1.71 8.13
C ASP A 82 14.94 0.48 8.75
N ALA A 83 13.60 0.43 8.78
CA ALA A 83 12.85 -0.70 9.30
C ALA A 83 12.80 -1.83 8.27
N CYS A 84 13.02 -3.06 8.74
CA CYS A 84 12.93 -4.27 7.94
C CYS A 84 11.49 -4.75 7.78
N HIS A 85 11.31 -5.83 7.01
CA HIS A 85 10.03 -6.53 6.91
C HIS A 85 9.52 -6.96 8.30
N CYS A 86 8.23 -6.77 8.55
CA CYS A 86 7.57 -7.14 9.80
C CYS A 86 8.23 -6.57 11.07
N PHE A 87 8.81 -5.37 11.03
CA PHE A 87 9.55 -4.79 12.17
C PHE A 87 8.75 -4.72 13.50
N PHE A 88 7.41 -4.77 13.46
CA PHE A 88 6.53 -4.85 14.64
C PHE A 88 6.83 -6.03 15.58
N ILE A 89 7.46 -7.11 15.08
CA ILE A 89 7.82 -8.29 15.87
C ILE A 89 8.95 -8.03 16.87
N PHE A 90 9.60 -6.87 16.80
CA PHE A 90 10.67 -6.45 17.71
C PHE A 90 10.15 -5.42 18.71
N PRO A 91 9.35 -5.80 19.73
CA PRO A 91 8.64 -4.86 20.61
C PRO A 91 9.56 -4.04 21.51
N THR A 92 10.83 -4.39 21.63
CA THR A 92 11.84 -3.61 22.35
C THR A 92 12.32 -2.40 21.56
N GLU A 93 12.16 -2.42 20.23
CA GLU A 93 12.58 -1.32 19.36
C GLU A 93 11.60 -0.14 19.45
N LYS A 94 12.15 1.06 19.62
CA LYS A 94 11.37 2.30 19.74
C LYS A 94 10.44 2.50 18.53
N ILE A 95 10.95 2.22 17.34
CA ILE A 95 10.21 2.38 16.09
C ILE A 95 9.01 1.42 16.01
N SER A 96 9.17 0.19 16.50
CA SER A 96 8.12 -0.83 16.54
C SER A 96 7.04 -0.47 17.55
N GLN A 97 7.41 0.00 18.75
CA GLN A 97 6.44 0.50 19.73
C GLN A 97 5.65 1.69 19.19
N TYR A 98 6.34 2.62 18.53
CA TYR A 98 5.69 3.77 17.91
C TYR A 98 4.69 3.34 16.83
N ALA A 99 5.06 2.41 15.94
CA ALA A 99 4.16 1.89 14.93
C ALA A 99 2.93 1.17 15.50
N LEU A 100 3.11 0.36 16.54
CA LEU A 100 2.00 -0.30 17.24
C LEU A 100 1.04 0.70 17.90
N ASN A 101 1.57 1.78 18.48
CA ASN A 101 0.74 2.86 19.02
C ASN A 101 -0.07 3.55 17.91
N ARG A 102 0.52 3.75 16.73
CA ARG A 102 -0.21 4.31 15.57
C ARG A 102 -1.33 3.40 15.07
N VAL A 103 -1.12 2.08 15.06
CA VAL A 103 -2.19 1.11 14.79
C VAL A 103 -3.32 1.25 15.80
N TYR A 104 -2.98 1.36 17.08
CA TYR A 104 -3.97 1.52 18.15
C TYR A 104 -4.77 2.82 18.01
N ASP A 105 -4.12 3.94 17.72
CA ASP A 105 -4.78 5.23 17.49
C ASP A 105 -5.69 5.18 16.25
N PHE A 106 -5.23 4.54 15.18
CA PHE A 106 -6.04 4.33 13.97
C PHE A 106 -7.29 3.48 14.26
N ILE A 107 -7.14 2.38 14.99
CA ILE A 107 -8.28 1.55 15.40
C ILE A 107 -9.24 2.36 16.26
N LYS A 108 -8.76 3.09 17.27
CA LYS A 108 -9.61 3.95 18.10
C LYS A 108 -10.41 4.96 17.29
N LEU A 109 -9.76 5.60 16.32
CA LEU A 109 -10.38 6.59 15.44
C LEU A 109 -11.51 5.99 14.59
N HIS A 110 -11.39 4.72 14.19
CA HIS A 110 -12.31 4.08 13.25
C HIS A 110 -13.24 3.02 13.87
N ALA A 111 -13.02 2.61 15.13
CA ALA A 111 -13.85 1.66 15.86
C ALA A 111 -14.84 2.33 16.83
N ALA A 112 -14.68 3.61 17.15
CA ALA A 112 -15.68 4.35 17.92
C ALA A 112 -16.94 4.59 17.06
N ASP A 113 -18.13 4.34 17.63
CA ASP A 113 -19.43 4.44 16.96
C ASP A 113 -19.57 5.72 16.12
N ASP A 114 -20.13 5.57 14.90
CA ASP A 114 -20.33 6.60 13.86
C ASP A 114 -21.03 7.89 14.37
N ALA A 115 -21.69 7.87 15.52
CA ALA A 115 -22.47 8.98 16.09
C ALA A 115 -21.64 10.24 16.45
N ASN A 116 -20.33 10.13 16.60
CA ASN A 116 -19.43 11.26 16.92
C ASN A 116 -18.45 11.59 15.80
N ARG A 117 -18.63 11.03 14.59
CA ARG A 117 -17.74 11.26 13.46
C ARG A 117 -17.97 12.67 12.91
N SER A 118 -17.37 13.66 13.56
CA SER A 118 -17.17 15.00 13.00
C SER A 118 -16.59 14.83 11.59
N GLU A 119 -17.21 15.46 10.60
CA GLU A 119 -16.72 15.54 9.21
C GLU A 119 -15.28 16.08 9.11
N ASN A 120 -14.73 16.62 10.22
CA ASN A 120 -13.32 16.95 10.36
C ASN A 120 -12.51 15.70 10.72
N ASP A 121 -12.30 14.83 9.73
CA ASP A 121 -11.20 13.87 9.73
C ASP A 121 -9.90 14.67 9.54
N ALA A 122 -9.41 15.30 10.63
CA ALA A 122 -8.25 16.20 10.63
C ALA A 122 -6.95 15.55 10.11
N THR A 123 -6.98 14.23 9.91
CA THR A 123 -5.93 13.41 9.31
C THR A 123 -5.73 13.65 7.82
N TYR A 124 -6.73 14.23 7.13
CA TYR A 124 -6.68 14.50 5.70
C TYR A 124 -6.92 15.98 5.44
N GLU A 125 -6.09 16.59 4.60
CA GLU A 125 -6.40 17.92 4.08
C GLU A 125 -7.72 17.90 3.32
N ASN A 126 -8.41 19.05 3.27
CA ASN A 126 -9.74 19.16 2.67
C ASN A 126 -9.76 18.58 1.25
N GLY A 127 -10.51 17.49 1.04
CA GLY A 127 -10.65 16.80 -0.24
C GLY A 127 -9.56 15.77 -0.58
N LYS A 128 -8.49 15.62 0.23
CA LYS A 128 -7.50 14.55 0.05
C LYS A 128 -7.99 13.24 0.68
N THR A 129 -7.69 12.13 0.02
CA THR A 129 -8.03 10.75 0.48
C THR A 129 -6.79 9.95 0.85
N LEU A 130 -5.60 10.53 0.67
CA LEU A 130 -4.31 9.97 1.02
C LEU A 130 -3.60 10.91 2.00
N ASN A 131 -3.16 10.37 3.13
CA ASN A 131 -2.15 10.95 3.99
C ASN A 131 -0.92 10.05 3.95
N ALA A 132 0.17 10.50 3.33
CA ALA A 132 1.37 9.70 3.12
C ALA A 132 2.58 10.37 3.78
N VAL A 133 3.24 9.64 4.68
CA VAL A 133 4.37 10.14 5.46
C VAL A 133 5.50 9.12 5.54
N ALA A 134 6.72 9.61 5.75
CA ALA A 134 7.83 8.80 6.21
C ALA A 134 8.08 9.05 7.71
N ILE A 135 8.62 8.06 8.40
CA ILE A 135 8.92 8.10 9.83
C ILE A 135 10.35 7.63 10.02
N ASN A 136 11.20 8.49 10.56
CA ASN A 136 12.61 8.15 10.78
C ASN A 136 12.79 7.25 12.03
N PRO A 137 13.98 6.67 12.27
CA PRO A 137 14.23 5.84 13.46
C PRO A 137 14.01 6.55 14.82
N ASN A 138 14.01 7.89 14.81
CA ASN A 138 13.71 8.70 16.00
C ASN A 138 12.20 8.89 16.24
N CYS A 139 11.35 8.34 15.38
CA CYS A 139 9.89 8.46 15.36
C CYS A 139 9.38 9.86 14.97
N GLU A 140 10.18 10.61 14.20
CA GLU A 140 9.78 11.90 13.67
C GLU A 140 9.08 11.72 12.33
N ILE A 141 7.90 12.32 12.19
CA ILE A 141 7.11 12.29 10.96
C ILE A 141 7.69 13.32 9.98
N ARG A 142 7.92 12.90 8.74
CA ARG A 142 8.39 13.72 7.64
C ARG A 142 7.55 13.47 6.39
N GLU A 143 7.66 14.37 5.41
CA GLU A 143 7.06 14.14 4.10
C GLU A 143 7.60 12.83 3.50
N LEU A 144 6.74 12.12 2.77
CA LEU A 144 7.13 10.88 2.10
C LEU A 144 8.23 11.17 1.08
N ASP A 145 9.38 10.51 1.26
CA ASP A 145 10.56 10.68 0.43
C ASP A 145 10.27 10.29 -1.04
N GLY A 146 10.79 11.09 -1.98
CA GLY A 146 10.64 10.84 -3.42
C GLY A 146 11.13 9.45 -3.85
N LYS A 147 12.13 8.88 -3.16
CA LYS A 147 12.61 7.52 -3.44
C LYS A 147 11.52 6.45 -3.28
N TYR A 148 10.56 6.67 -2.38
CA TYR A 148 9.44 5.74 -2.16
C TYR A 148 8.34 5.88 -3.22
N LEU A 149 8.36 6.96 -4.02
CA LEU A 149 7.38 7.22 -5.07
C LEU A 149 7.80 6.67 -6.44
N GLU A 150 9.03 6.17 -6.58
CA GLU A 150 9.52 5.61 -7.85
C GLU A 150 8.63 4.46 -8.37
N CYS A 151 8.03 3.68 -7.47
CA CYS A 151 7.13 2.59 -7.82
C CYS A 151 5.86 3.04 -8.58
N LEU A 152 5.49 4.32 -8.46
CA LEU A 152 4.34 4.88 -9.18
C LEU A 152 4.60 5.04 -10.68
N LYS A 153 5.87 4.95 -11.11
CA LYS A 153 6.29 5.01 -12.52
C LYS A 153 6.32 3.62 -13.16
N TYR A 154 6.10 2.54 -12.41
CA TYR A 154 6.16 1.19 -12.95
C TYR A 154 4.99 0.94 -13.92
N GLU A 155 5.32 0.59 -15.16
CA GLU A 155 4.31 0.38 -16.21
C GLU A 155 3.98 -1.09 -16.48
N ASN A 156 4.90 -2.00 -16.15
CA ASN A 156 4.82 -3.44 -16.46
C ASN A 156 4.44 -4.29 -15.22
N ILE A 157 3.66 -3.73 -14.31
CA ILE A 157 3.16 -4.46 -13.13
C ILE A 157 2.30 -5.63 -13.61
N GLY A 158 2.48 -6.81 -13.01
CA GLY A 158 1.71 -8.01 -13.35
C GLY A 158 2.01 -8.62 -14.72
N VAL A 159 2.97 -8.07 -15.47
CA VAL A 159 3.47 -8.65 -16.73
C VAL A 159 4.65 -9.55 -16.38
N LEU A 160 4.53 -10.84 -16.70
CA LEU A 160 5.67 -11.75 -16.61
C LEU A 160 6.67 -11.41 -17.71
N PRO A 161 7.98 -11.31 -17.41
CA PRO A 161 8.98 -11.16 -18.45
C PRO A 161 8.95 -12.38 -19.37
N ASP A 162 9.16 -12.15 -20.67
CA ASP A 162 9.39 -13.25 -21.62
C ASP A 162 10.72 -13.92 -21.24
N VAL A 163 10.65 -15.12 -20.69
CA VAL A 163 11.86 -15.88 -20.33
C VAL A 163 12.22 -16.77 -21.51
N ASN A 164 13.37 -16.52 -22.14
CA ASN A 164 13.89 -17.42 -23.17
C ASN A 164 14.62 -18.58 -22.49
N GLU A 165 14.41 -19.81 -22.96
CA GLU A 165 15.09 -21.00 -22.41
C GLU A 165 16.63 -20.87 -22.41
N SER A 166 17.20 -20.04 -23.30
CA SER A 166 18.63 -19.73 -23.34
C SER A 166 19.17 -19.02 -22.11
N ASP A 167 18.33 -18.30 -21.36
CA ASP A 167 18.75 -17.49 -20.20
C ASP A 167 19.06 -18.37 -18.96
N TYR A 168 18.70 -19.65 -19.01
CA TYR A 168 18.99 -20.64 -17.97
C TYR A 168 20.22 -21.51 -18.26
N VAL A 169 20.85 -21.38 -19.44
CA VAL A 169 21.92 -22.30 -19.88
C VAL A 169 23.31 -21.87 -19.39
N ASP A 170 23.50 -20.63 -18.93
CA ASP A 170 24.81 -20.10 -18.55
C ASP A 170 25.16 -20.17 -17.05
N ASN A 171 24.43 -20.95 -16.24
CA ASN A 171 24.72 -21.11 -14.80
C ASN A 171 24.73 -22.57 -14.32
N VAL A 172 25.45 -23.45 -15.03
CA VAL A 172 25.90 -24.76 -14.53
C VAL A 172 27.39 -24.93 -14.74
#